data_AF-A0A9P8AIJ9-F1
#
_entry.id   AF-A0A9P8AIJ9-F1
#
_cell.length_a   1.000
_cell.length_b   1.000
_cell.length_c   1.000
_cell.angle_alpha   90.00
_cell.angle_beta   90.00
_cell.angle_gamma   90.00
#
_symmetry.space_group_name_H-M   'P 1'
#
loop_
_entity.id
_entity.type
_entity.pdbx_description
1 polymer ?
#
loop_
_entity_poly.entity_id
_entity_poly.type
_entity_poly.pdbx_seq_one_letter_code
_entity_poly.pdbx_strand_id
1 'polypeptide(L)'
;MLALNTLSNNQKQQLRNAFTLIDGESRDSIITKTDLINLYQQLGLPVPLDDQLNGMLKNSEGINFAQFLQTMAEELLVFEDRNTIYNALKLFAEEADYNRVSEELIIDVDRLKDACCSVQLGEIGSGDHRLTRQTFDELVKGFVLEQTDGKKLFLTGKWLDAYID
;
A
#
# COMPACT_ATOMS: atom_id res chain seq x y z
N MET A 1 6.70 -17.05 -2.35
CA MET A 1 5.91 -18.28 -2.05
C MET A 1 4.76 -18.05 -1.07
N LEU A 2 4.91 -17.30 0.04
CA LEU A 2 3.79 -17.04 0.96
C LEU A 2 2.66 -16.22 0.31
N ALA A 3 3.00 -15.20 -0.48
CA ALA A 3 2.02 -14.33 -1.15
C ALA A 3 1.12 -15.05 -2.17
N LEU A 4 1.63 -16.06 -2.88
CA LEU A 4 0.81 -16.80 -3.86
C LEU A 4 -0.34 -17.59 -3.22
N ASN A 5 -0.20 -17.93 -1.93
CA ASN A 5 -1.21 -18.69 -1.19
C ASN A 5 -2.33 -17.80 -0.66
N THR A 6 -2.16 -16.48 -0.61
CA THR A 6 -3.19 -15.54 -0.15
C THR A 6 -4.19 -15.20 -1.26
N LEU A 7 -3.81 -15.38 -2.52
CA LEU A 7 -4.69 -15.13 -3.66
C LEU A 7 -5.84 -16.15 -3.75
N SER A 8 -7.06 -15.62 -3.81
CA SER A 8 -8.27 -16.38 -4.10
C SER A 8 -8.26 -16.96 -5.52
N ASN A 9 -9.09 -17.98 -5.77
CA ASN A 9 -9.23 -18.56 -7.10
C ASN A 9 -9.74 -17.54 -8.14
N ASN A 10 -10.58 -16.59 -7.73
CA ASN A 10 -11.07 -15.53 -8.59
C ASN A 10 -9.94 -14.57 -8.99
N GLN A 11 -9.15 -14.10 -8.02
CA GLN A 11 -7.98 -13.25 -8.29
C GLN A 11 -6.98 -13.95 -9.21
N LYS A 12 -6.70 -15.24 -8.98
CA LYS A 12 -5.83 -16.04 -9.88
C LYS A 12 -6.36 -16.07 -11.31
N GLN A 13 -7.67 -16.18 -11.52
CA GLN A 13 -8.26 -16.15 -12.85
C GLN A 13 -8.17 -14.76 -13.49
N GLN A 14 -8.43 -13.69 -12.73
CA GLN A 14 -8.31 -12.33 -13.23
C GLN A 14 -6.87 -12.00 -13.64
N LEU A 15 -5.90 -12.41 -12.82
CA LEU A 15 -4.48 -12.24 -13.13
C LEU A 15 -4.05 -13.05 -14.37
N ARG A 16 -4.60 -14.25 -14.59
CA ARG A 16 -4.42 -14.98 -15.86
C ARG A 16 -4.92 -14.19 -17.05
N ASN A 17 -6.13 -13.65 -16.95
CA ASN A 17 -6.72 -12.87 -18.03
C ASN A 17 -5.92 -11.59 -18.30
N ALA A 18 -5.48 -10.90 -17.25
CA ALA A 18 -4.62 -9.73 -17.36
C ALA A 18 -3.28 -10.08 -18.03
N PHE A 19 -2.64 -11.17 -17.61
CA PHE A 19 -1.40 -11.65 -18.23
C PHE A 19 -1.57 -11.88 -19.73
N THR A 20 -2.62 -12.60 -20.15
CA THR A 20 -2.91 -12.85 -21.57
C THR A 20 -3.19 -11.58 -22.35
N LEU A 21 -3.80 -10.57 -21.72
CA LEU A 21 -4.03 -9.28 -22.36
C LEU A 21 -2.72 -8.51 -22.56
N ILE A 22 -1.81 -8.55 -21.58
CA ILE A 22 -0.51 -7.88 -21.66
C ILE A 22 0.39 -8.59 -22.68
N ASP A 23 0.48 -9.93 -22.65
CA ASP A 23 1.21 -10.79 -23.60
C ASP A 23 0.72 -10.62 -25.07
N GLY A 24 -0.40 -9.93 -25.26
CA GLY A 24 -0.82 -9.36 -26.53
C GLY A 24 -0.89 -10.38 -27.68
N GLU A 25 -0.28 -10.02 -28.80
CA GLU A 25 -0.27 -10.83 -30.02
C GLU A 25 0.85 -11.87 -30.06
N SER A 26 1.95 -11.69 -29.30
CA SER A 26 3.07 -12.65 -29.28
C SER A 26 2.61 -14.01 -28.78
N ARG A 27 1.75 -14.01 -27.75
CA ARG A 27 1.21 -15.21 -27.09
C ARG A 27 2.29 -16.24 -26.74
N ASP A 28 3.51 -15.78 -26.53
CA ASP A 28 4.68 -16.59 -26.22
C ASP A 28 4.81 -16.85 -24.71
N SER A 29 3.83 -16.40 -23.93
CA SER A 29 3.75 -16.58 -22.49
C SER A 29 4.89 -15.88 -21.73
N ILE A 30 5.41 -14.80 -22.31
CA ILE A 30 6.46 -13.96 -21.73
C ILE A 30 6.09 -12.50 -22.01
N ILE A 31 5.77 -11.76 -20.94
CA ILE A 31 5.59 -10.31 -21.06
C ILE A 31 6.97 -9.68 -21.25
N THR A 32 7.17 -9.05 -22.40
CA THR A 32 8.36 -8.27 -22.71
C THR A 32 8.09 -6.77 -22.60
N LYS A 33 9.16 -5.98 -22.73
CA LYS A 33 9.07 -4.53 -22.78
C LYS A 33 8.25 -4.03 -23.97
N THR A 34 8.37 -4.69 -25.11
CA THR A 34 7.59 -4.39 -26.31
C THR A 34 6.11 -4.55 -26.05
N ASP A 35 5.73 -5.60 -25.33
CA ASP A 35 4.33 -5.88 -24.98
C ASP A 35 3.76 -4.81 -24.05
N LEU A 36 4.53 -4.37 -23.06
CA LEU A 36 4.15 -3.24 -22.21
C LEU A 36 3.96 -1.97 -23.04
N ILE A 37 4.89 -1.61 -23.93
CA ILE A 37 4.78 -0.43 -24.80
C ILE A 37 3.51 -0.51 -25.66
N ASN A 38 3.27 -1.65 -26.29
CA ASN A 38 2.09 -1.89 -27.12
C ASN A 38 0.80 -1.75 -26.30
N LEU A 39 0.77 -2.26 -25.07
CA LEU A 39 -0.36 -2.12 -24.17
C LEU A 39 -0.66 -0.64 -23.85
N TYR A 40 0.34 0.15 -23.47
CA TYR A 40 0.15 1.59 -23.19
C TYR A 40 -0.40 2.33 -24.42
N GLN A 41 0.12 2.02 -25.61
CA GLN A 41 -0.36 2.58 -26.86
C GLN A 41 -1.81 2.19 -27.17
N GLN A 42 -2.18 0.92 -26.98
CA GLN A 42 -3.56 0.45 -27.15
C GLN A 42 -4.54 1.12 -26.17
N LEU A 43 -4.09 1.41 -24.95
CA LEU A 43 -4.87 2.13 -23.94
C LEU A 43 -4.92 3.65 -24.17
N GLY A 44 -4.17 4.19 -25.14
CA GLY A 44 -4.06 5.64 -25.38
C GLY A 44 -3.35 6.38 -24.25
N LEU A 45 -2.53 5.68 -23.46
CA LEU A 45 -1.78 6.23 -22.34
C LEU A 45 -0.35 6.59 -22.75
N PRO A 46 0.27 7.60 -22.12
CA PRO A 46 1.67 7.91 -22.37
C PRO A 46 2.56 6.71 -21.99
N VAL A 47 3.49 6.36 -22.87
CA VAL A 47 4.44 5.26 -22.63
C VAL A 47 5.41 5.68 -21.51
N PRO A 48 5.58 4.85 -20.46
CA PRO A 48 6.54 5.11 -19.39
C PRO A 48 7.99 5.21 -19.89
N LEU A 49 8.86 5.81 -19.07
CA LEU A 49 10.29 5.87 -19.37
C LEU A 49 10.92 4.47 -19.35
N ASP A 50 12.06 4.35 -20.03
CA ASP A 50 12.78 3.09 -20.18
C ASP A 50 13.08 2.41 -18.84
N ASP A 51 13.57 3.18 -17.87
CA ASP A 51 13.88 2.72 -16.52
C ASP A 51 12.64 2.22 -15.76
N GLN A 52 11.48 2.83 -15.99
CA GLN A 52 10.22 2.41 -15.38
C GLN A 52 9.74 1.10 -15.98
N LEU A 53 9.84 0.94 -17.31
CA LEU A 53 9.51 -0.31 -17.99
C LEU A 53 10.43 -1.45 -17.56
N ASN A 54 11.74 -1.18 -17.45
CA ASN A 54 12.71 -2.15 -16.93
C ASN A 54 12.39 -2.53 -15.47
N GLY A 55 11.97 -1.56 -14.65
CA GLY A 55 11.48 -1.78 -13.30
C GLY A 55 10.26 -2.69 -13.23
N MET A 56 9.27 -2.49 -14.11
CA MET A 56 8.08 -3.37 -14.21
C MET A 56 8.43 -4.82 -14.53
N LEU A 57 9.51 -5.04 -15.29
CA LEU A 57 10.05 -6.36 -15.60
C LEU A 57 11.04 -6.87 -14.54
N LYS A 58 11.17 -6.20 -13.37
CA LYS A 58 12.17 -6.54 -12.34
C LYS A 58 13.60 -6.65 -12.92
N ASN A 59 13.92 -5.80 -13.90
CA ASN A 59 15.19 -5.78 -14.64
C ASN A 59 15.52 -7.08 -15.41
N SER A 60 14.51 -7.90 -15.76
CA SER A 60 14.67 -9.00 -16.71
C SER A 60 14.27 -8.61 -18.13
N GLU A 61 14.69 -9.40 -19.13
CA GLU A 61 14.31 -9.20 -20.53
C GLU A 61 12.81 -9.47 -20.78
N GLY A 62 12.20 -10.25 -19.88
CA GLY A 62 10.77 -10.52 -19.86
C GLY A 62 10.38 -11.33 -18.62
N ILE A 63 9.08 -11.39 -18.34
CA ILE A 63 8.53 -12.12 -17.19
C ILE A 63 7.52 -13.17 -17.64
N ASN A 64 7.69 -14.39 -17.13
CA ASN A 64 6.72 -15.46 -17.37
C ASN A 64 5.53 -15.35 -16.40
N PHE A 65 4.50 -16.16 -16.63
CA PHE A 65 3.28 -16.12 -15.82
C PHE A 65 3.52 -16.34 -14.32
N ALA A 66 4.47 -17.22 -13.94
CA ALA A 66 4.76 -17.47 -12.53
C ALA A 66 5.42 -16.26 -11.84
N GLN A 67 6.34 -15.58 -12.54
CA GLN A 67 6.99 -14.37 -12.05
C GLN A 67 6.00 -13.20 -11.98
N PHE A 68 5.12 -13.06 -12.98
CA PHE A 68 4.03 -12.10 -12.97
C PHE A 68 3.10 -12.32 -11.77
N LEU A 69 2.64 -13.56 -11.55
CA LEU A 69 1.79 -13.88 -10.40
C LEU A 69 2.46 -13.58 -9.06
N GLN A 70 3.74 -13.93 -8.90
CA GLN A 70 4.45 -13.67 -7.65
C GLN A 70 4.55 -12.17 -7.39
N THR A 71 4.84 -11.38 -8.42
CA THR A 71 4.90 -9.90 -8.33
C THR A 71 3.55 -9.32 -7.97
N MET A 72 2.48 -9.69 -8.69
CA MET A 72 1.14 -9.20 -8.39
C MET A 72 0.65 -9.62 -7.00
N ALA A 73 1.04 -10.80 -6.52
CA ALA A 73 0.69 -11.25 -5.17
C ALA A 73 1.40 -10.42 -4.08
N GLU A 74 2.66 -10.03 -4.30
CA GLU A 74 3.41 -9.16 -3.40
C GLU A 74 2.77 -7.77 -3.34
N GLU A 75 2.51 -7.15 -4.49
CA GLU A 75 1.88 -5.82 -4.58
C GLU A 75 0.47 -5.79 -3.96
N LEU A 76 -0.33 -6.83 -4.19
CA LEU A 76 -1.68 -6.91 -3.61
C LEU A 76 -1.65 -7.05 -2.09
N LEU A 77 -0.67 -7.75 -1.51
CA LEU A 77 -0.53 -7.83 -0.06
C LEU A 77 -0.18 -6.48 0.55
N VAL A 78 0.76 -5.75 -0.05
CA VAL A 78 1.11 -4.38 0.38
C VAL A 78 -0.12 -3.47 0.32
N PHE A 79 -0.91 -3.56 -0.76
CA PHE A 79 -2.14 -2.81 -0.90
C PHE A 79 -3.20 -3.19 0.16
N GLU A 80 -3.36 -4.49 0.45
CA GLU A 80 -4.28 -4.99 1.49
C GLU A 80 -3.86 -4.52 2.89
N ASP A 81 -2.57 -4.58 3.23
CA ASP A 81 -2.03 -4.10 4.50
C ASP A 81 -2.23 -2.59 4.64
N ARG A 82 -1.90 -1.82 3.59
CA ARG A 82 -2.12 -0.37 3.54
C ARG A 82 -3.58 -0.02 3.73
N ASN A 83 -4.50 -0.67 3.02
CA ASN A 83 -5.94 -0.42 3.12
C ASN A 83 -6.47 -0.83 4.50
N THR A 84 -6.00 -1.93 5.07
CA THR A 84 -6.38 -2.39 6.42
C THR A 84 -5.98 -1.35 7.47
N ILE A 85 -4.75 -0.86 7.41
CA ILE A 85 -4.25 0.17 8.34
C ILE A 85 -4.99 1.50 8.12
N TYR A 86 -5.19 1.91 6.86
CA TYR A 86 -5.96 3.11 6.52
C TYR A 86 -7.38 3.06 7.10
N ASN A 87 -8.09 1.94 6.94
CA ASN A 87 -9.43 1.76 7.47
C ASN A 87 -9.48 1.77 9.00
N ALA A 88 -8.46 1.21 9.66
CA ALA A 88 -8.34 1.30 11.12
C ALA A 88 -8.12 2.75 11.58
N LEU A 89 -7.24 3.50 10.91
CA LEU A 89 -6.95 4.90 11.22
C LEU A 89 -8.15 5.82 10.97
N LYS A 90 -8.97 5.51 9.97
CA LYS A 90 -10.21 6.26 9.68
C LYS A 90 -11.17 6.35 10.89
N LEU A 91 -11.15 5.37 11.81
CA LEU A 91 -11.95 5.42 13.04
C LEU A 91 -11.55 6.56 13.99
N PHE A 92 -10.31 7.02 13.90
CA PHE A 92 -9.73 8.08 14.74
C PHE A 92 -9.77 9.46 14.08
N ALA A 93 -10.04 9.53 12.78
CA ALA A 93 -10.27 10.80 12.11
C ALA A 93 -11.49 11.50 12.75
N GLU A 94 -11.38 12.81 12.96
CA GLU A 94 -12.57 13.61 13.22
C GLU A 94 -13.40 13.63 11.92
N GLU A 95 -14.73 13.65 12.02
CA GLU A 95 -15.61 13.95 10.88
C GLU A 95 -15.42 15.42 10.47
N ALA A 96 -14.22 15.77 10.01
CA ALA A 96 -13.91 17.10 9.53
C ALA A 96 -14.52 17.26 8.14
N ASP A 97 -15.81 17.58 8.15
CA ASP A 97 -16.59 18.21 7.08
C ASP A 97 -16.40 17.58 5.69
N TYR A 98 -17.38 16.77 5.28
CA TYR A 98 -17.49 16.12 3.95
C TYR A 98 -17.26 17.05 2.73
N ASN A 99 -17.16 18.37 2.95
CA ASN A 99 -16.78 19.37 1.95
C ASN A 99 -15.28 19.52 1.68
N ARG A 100 -14.40 18.86 2.44
CA ARG A 100 -12.98 18.75 2.07
C ARG A 100 -12.74 17.41 1.41
N VAL A 101 -12.81 17.39 0.08
CA VAL A 101 -12.23 16.33 -0.74
C VAL A 101 -10.71 16.43 -0.65
N SER A 102 -10.14 16.08 0.50
CA SER A 102 -8.72 15.73 0.58
C SER A 102 -8.64 14.28 1.04
N GLU A 103 -8.06 13.43 0.22
CA GLU A 103 -7.81 12.00 0.48
C GLU A 103 -6.96 11.76 1.75
N GLU A 104 -6.41 12.82 2.34
CA GLU A 104 -5.57 12.80 3.53
C GLU A 104 -6.41 12.73 4.82
N LEU A 105 -6.32 11.59 5.51
CA LEU A 105 -6.90 11.41 6.85
C LEU A 105 -6.14 12.28 7.86
N ILE A 106 -6.84 13.25 8.45
CA ILE A 106 -6.34 14.09 9.53
C ILE A 106 -6.87 13.55 10.85
N ILE A 107 -5.97 13.21 11.76
CA ILE A 107 -6.29 12.59 13.05
C ILE A 107 -5.71 13.44 14.18
N ASP A 108 -6.49 13.66 15.23
CA ASP A 108 -5.96 14.25 16.48
C ASP A 108 -4.93 13.30 17.09
N VAL A 109 -3.70 13.78 17.24
CA VAL A 109 -2.55 12.99 17.70
C VAL A 109 -2.77 12.45 19.11
N ASP A 110 -3.38 13.23 19.99
CA ASP A 110 -3.58 12.82 21.38
C ASP A 110 -4.68 11.75 21.46
N ARG A 111 -5.74 11.85 20.64
CA ARG A 111 -6.75 10.80 20.51
C ARG A 111 -6.14 9.48 20.03
N LEU A 112 -5.28 9.53 19.01
CA LEU A 112 -4.61 8.34 18.48
C LEU A 112 -3.62 7.75 19.50
N LYS A 113 -2.84 8.62 20.16
CA LYS A 113 -1.88 8.24 21.21
C LYS A 113 -2.55 7.53 22.37
N ASP A 114 -3.69 8.03 22.84
CA ASP A 114 -4.44 7.42 23.93
C ASP A 114 -4.92 6.03 23.56
N ALA A 115 -5.45 5.85 22.34
CA ALA A 115 -5.87 4.55 21.86
C ALA A 115 -4.69 3.56 21.80
N CYS A 116 -3.58 3.94 21.15
CA CYS A 116 -2.41 3.07 20.98
C CYS A 116 -1.73 2.71 22.31
N CYS A 117 -1.64 3.65 23.26
CA CYS A 117 -0.96 3.42 24.55
C CYS A 117 -1.87 2.72 25.59
N SER A 118 -3.17 2.63 25.35
CA SER A 118 -4.11 1.94 26.25
C SER A 118 -4.17 0.42 26.06
N VAL A 119 -3.71 -0.07 24.90
CA VAL A 119 -3.83 -1.48 24.50
C VAL A 119 -2.65 -2.28 25.04
N GLN A 120 -2.96 -3.35 25.76
CA GLN A 120 -1.98 -4.34 26.19
C GLN A 120 -1.61 -5.24 25.01
N LEU A 121 -0.33 -5.26 24.64
CA LEU A 121 0.18 -6.19 23.62
C LEU A 121 0.67 -7.49 24.28
N GLY A 122 0.65 -8.59 23.53
CA GLY A 122 1.18 -9.90 23.96
C GLY A 122 0.16 -10.86 24.59
N GLU A 123 0.61 -12.06 24.92
CA GLU A 123 -0.23 -13.10 25.53
C GLU A 123 -0.54 -12.79 27.01
N ILE A 124 -1.67 -13.31 27.50
CA ILE A 124 -2.09 -13.16 28.90
C ILE A 124 -0.99 -13.72 29.81
N GLY A 125 -0.45 -12.86 30.69
CA GLY A 125 0.60 -13.24 31.64
C GLY A 125 2.03 -12.98 31.17
N SER A 126 2.24 -12.44 29.97
CA SER A 126 3.56 -12.10 29.45
C SER A 126 4.18 -10.83 30.09
N GLY A 127 3.37 -9.99 30.74
CA GLY A 127 3.81 -8.72 31.35
C GLY A 127 3.15 -7.51 30.71
N ASP A 128 3.54 -6.30 31.16
CA ASP A 128 3.04 -5.06 30.58
C ASP A 128 3.86 -4.66 29.33
N HIS A 129 3.36 -5.05 28.15
CA HIS A 129 3.87 -4.63 26.84
C HIS A 129 3.07 -3.50 26.19
N ARG A 130 2.49 -2.58 26.96
CA ARG A 130 1.85 -1.38 26.38
C ARG A 130 2.87 -0.52 25.65
N LEU A 131 2.45 0.06 24.53
CA LEU A 131 3.23 1.10 23.87
C LEU A 131 3.35 2.31 24.82
N THR A 132 4.58 2.75 25.09
CA THR A 132 4.77 3.95 25.90
C THR A 132 4.46 5.20 25.08
N ARG A 133 3.96 6.25 25.74
CA ARG A 133 3.70 7.54 25.08
C ARG A 133 4.94 8.15 24.44
N GLN A 134 6.11 8.00 25.08
CA GLN A 134 7.37 8.49 24.52
C GLN A 134 7.72 7.75 23.22
N THR A 135 7.61 6.42 23.21
CA THR A 135 7.84 5.62 22.00
C THR A 135 6.86 5.98 20.90
N PHE A 136 5.58 6.21 21.23
CA PHE A 136 4.60 6.71 20.26
C PHE A 136 5.04 8.04 19.65
N ASP A 137 5.43 9.02 20.48
CA ASP A 137 5.86 10.35 20.02
C ASP A 137 7.10 10.27 19.11
N GLU A 138 8.01 9.32 19.38
CA GLU A 138 9.16 9.04 18.52
C GLU A 138 8.75 8.42 17.17
N LEU A 139 7.79 7.50 17.17
CA LEU A 139 7.30 6.81 15.95
C LEU A 139 6.55 7.74 14.99
N VAL A 140 5.81 8.72 15.51
CA VAL A 140 5.06 9.69 14.68
C VAL A 140 5.86 10.97 14.41
N LYS A 141 7.10 11.07 14.91
CA LYS A 141 7.94 12.25 14.77
C LYS A 141 8.17 12.57 13.29
N GLY A 142 7.89 13.82 12.90
CA GLY A 142 7.98 14.27 11.52
C GLY A 142 6.68 14.15 10.72
N PHE A 143 5.67 13.47 11.27
CA PHE A 143 4.33 13.33 10.68
C PHE A 143 3.26 14.04 11.50
N VAL A 144 3.67 14.91 12.44
CA VAL A 144 2.77 15.70 13.28
C VAL A 144 2.89 17.18 12.93
N LEU A 145 1.74 17.82 12.69
CA LEU A 145 1.62 19.26 12.47
C LEU A 145 0.94 19.91 13.68
N GLU A 146 1.58 20.90 14.26
CA GLU A 146 0.99 21.72 15.32
C GLU A 146 0.27 22.93 14.72
N GLN A 147 -1.01 23.07 15.04
CA GLN A 147 -1.84 24.18 14.61
C GLN A 147 -1.66 25.40 15.52
N THR A 148 -2.11 26.56 15.04
CA THR A 148 -2.02 27.82 15.78
C THR A 148 -2.81 27.84 17.09
N ASP A 149 -3.79 26.95 17.23
CA ASP A 149 -4.59 26.77 18.46
C ASP A 149 -3.96 25.75 19.43
N GLY A 150 -2.78 25.21 19.11
CA GLY A 150 -2.06 24.22 19.89
C GLY A 150 -2.47 22.77 19.64
N LYS A 151 -3.47 22.52 18.77
CA LYS A 151 -3.84 21.14 18.40
C LYS A 151 -2.75 20.49 17.56
N LYS A 152 -2.54 19.19 17.77
CA LYS A 152 -1.57 18.39 17.01
C LYS A 152 -2.29 17.41 16.10
N LEU A 153 -1.98 17.50 14.82
CA LEU A 153 -2.60 16.70 13.76
C LEU A 153 -1.60 15.71 13.19
N PHE A 154 -2.03 14.46 13.03
CA PHE A 154 -1.26 13.40 12.43
C PHE A 154 -1.52 13.33 10.92
N LEU A 155 -0.45 13.40 10.13
CA LEU A 155 -0.46 13.35 8.68
C LEU A 155 -0.41 11.88 8.21
N THR A 156 -1.57 11.25 8.17
CA THR A 156 -1.70 9.81 7.93
C THR A 156 -1.11 9.37 6.59
N GLY A 157 -1.40 10.10 5.50
CA GLY A 157 -0.93 9.73 4.15
C GLY A 157 0.59 9.64 4.08
N LYS A 158 1.27 10.68 4.56
CA LYS A 158 2.74 10.73 4.60
C LYS A 158 3.35 9.63 5.46
N TRP A 159 2.69 9.26 6.55
CA TRP A 159 3.15 8.18 7.41
C TRP A 159 2.99 6.81 6.75
N LEU A 160 1.85 6.55 6.09
CA LEU A 160 1.64 5.31 5.33
C LEU A 160 2.68 5.16 4.21
N ASP A 161 2.97 6.25 3.48
CA ASP A 161 4.00 6.26 2.43
C ASP A 161 5.40 6.03 2.96
N ALA A 162 5.70 6.42 4.20
CA ALA A 162 7.03 6.25 4.78
C ALA A 162 7.29 4.83 5.34
N TYR A 163 6.24 4.10 5.71
CA TYR A 163 6.37 2.84 6.46
C TYR A 163 5.75 1.61 5.79
N ILE A 164 4.93 1.78 4.75
CA ILE A 164 4.21 0.68 4.07
C ILE A 164 4.64 0.53 2.59
N ASP A 165 5.48 1.43 2.06
CA ASP A 165 6.12 1.27 0.74
C ASP A 165 7.26 0.24 0.73
#